data_AF-A0A7T8QSK5-F1
#
_entry.id   AF-A0A7T8QSK5-F1
#
_cell.length_a   1.000
_cell.length_b   1.000
_cell.length_c   1.000
_cell.angle_alpha   90.00
_cell.angle_beta   90.00
_cell.angle_gamma   90.00
#
_symmetry.space_group_name_H-M   'P 1'
#
loop_
_entity.id
_entity.type
_entity.pdbx_description
1 polymer ?
#
loop_
_entity_poly.entity_id
_entity_poly.type
_entity_poly.pdbx_seq_one_letter_code
_entity_poly.pdbx_strand_id
1 'polypeptide(L)'
;MKTLNVSKATVYRVRNRLAMGDNLKDKPNSGRPNKVRPKDVREAFELNPTMKMSDFAKKKHVHRSAVGKAIKKAGGKSLRRIERPICQSSINKS
;
A
#
# COMPACT_ATOMS: atom_id res chain seq x y z
N MET A 1 31.14 -5.41 -31.82
CA MET A 1 29.77 -5.43 -31.26
C MET A 1 29.77 -5.00 -29.80
N LYS A 2 29.20 -3.83 -29.49
CA LYS A 2 28.74 -3.47 -28.13
C LYS A 2 27.33 -2.92 -28.28
N THR A 3 26.35 -3.81 -28.17
CA THR A 3 24.97 -3.59 -28.64
C THR A 3 24.02 -3.12 -27.54
N LEU A 4 24.47 -2.98 -26.29
CA LEU A 4 23.61 -2.62 -25.17
C LEU A 4 24.19 -1.41 -24.41
N ASN A 5 23.43 -0.32 -24.34
CA ASN A 5 23.76 0.90 -23.59
C ASN A 5 23.55 0.69 -22.07
N VAL A 6 24.25 -0.28 -21.50
CA VAL A 6 24.13 -0.67 -20.10
C VAL A 6 25.51 -0.80 -19.45
N SER A 7 25.58 -0.56 -18.15
CA SER A 7 26.83 -0.67 -17.41
C SER A 7 27.36 -2.12 -17.40
N LYS A 8 28.69 -2.30 -17.38
CA LYS A 8 29.32 -3.62 -17.20
C LYS A 8 28.84 -4.33 -15.94
N ALA A 9 28.59 -3.58 -14.86
CA ALA A 9 28.07 -4.12 -13.61
C ALA A 9 26.67 -4.71 -13.76
N THR A 10 25.81 -4.10 -14.59
CA THR A 10 24.48 -4.63 -14.92
C THR A 10 24.61 -5.97 -15.66
N VAL A 11 25.49 -6.05 -16.66
CA VAL A 11 25.75 -7.28 -17.43
C VAL A 11 26.24 -8.40 -16.51
N TYR A 12 27.17 -8.10 -15.60
CA TYR A 12 27.70 -9.07 -14.64
C TYR A 12 26.61 -9.60 -13.69
N ARG A 13 25.76 -8.73 -13.14
CA ARG A 13 24.65 -9.13 -12.27
C ARG A 13 23.64 -10.02 -13.00
N VAL A 14 23.29 -9.69 -14.25
CA VAL A 14 22.39 -10.49 -15.07
C VAL A 14 22.98 -11.86 -15.37
N ARG A 15 24.26 -11.93 -15.76
CA ARG A 15 24.98 -13.19 -15.98
C ARG A 15 24.97 -14.09 -14.74
N ASN A 16 25.27 -13.53 -13.57
CA ASN A 16 25.29 -14.30 -12.32
C ASN A 16 23.88 -14.79 -11.93
N ARG A 17 22.84 -13.97 -12.12
CA ARG A 17 21.45 -14.41 -11.90
C ARG A 17 21.06 -15.57 -12.80
N LEU A 18 21.42 -15.50 -14.09
CA LEU A 18 21.21 -16.59 -15.05
C LEU A 18 21.94 -17.87 -14.65
N ALA A 19 23.21 -17.77 -14.22
CA ALA A 19 23.99 -18.92 -13.80
C ALA A 19 23.41 -19.60 -12.53
N MET A 20 22.77 -18.82 -11.65
CA MET A 20 22.12 -19.33 -10.44
C MET A 20 20.66 -19.79 -10.67
N GLY A 21 20.13 -19.68 -11.90
CA GLY A 21 18.74 -20.00 -12.20
C GLY A 21 17.71 -19.03 -11.61
N ASP A 22 18.12 -17.83 -11.17
CA ASP A 22 17.21 -16.82 -10.63
C ASP A 22 16.47 -16.07 -11.75
N ASN A 23 15.32 -15.50 -11.43
CA ASN A 23 14.47 -14.78 -12.37
C ASN A 23 15.12 -13.45 -12.82
N LEU A 24 15.09 -13.20 -14.13
CA LEU A 24 15.54 -11.94 -14.76
C LEU A 24 14.64 -10.74 -14.45
N LYS A 25 13.41 -10.97 -13.98
CA LYS A 25 12.47 -9.90 -13.65
C LYS A 25 13.06 -9.00 -12.56
N ASP A 26 12.81 -7.70 -12.71
CA ASP A 26 13.14 -6.74 -11.68
C ASP A 26 12.37 -7.09 -10.39
N LYS A 27 13.10 -7.11 -9.28
CA LYS A 27 12.57 -7.29 -7.93
C LYS A 27 12.80 -5.95 -7.22
N PRO A 28 11.95 -4.95 -7.47
CA PRO A 28 12.10 -3.67 -6.80
C PRO A 28 12.05 -3.92 -5.29
N ASN A 29 13.00 -3.34 -4.56
CA ASN A 29 13.00 -3.39 -3.10
C ASN A 29 11.63 -2.91 -2.61
N SER A 30 11.06 -3.64 -1.64
CA SER A 30 9.78 -3.29 -1.04
C SER A 30 9.86 -1.85 -0.55
N GLY A 31 8.91 -1.02 -0.99
CA GLY A 31 8.87 0.39 -0.61
C GLY A 31 8.74 0.59 0.90
N ARG A 32 8.80 1.85 1.36
CA ARG A 32 8.71 2.19 2.78
C ARG A 32 7.49 1.51 3.45
N PRO A 33 7.69 0.82 4.59
CA PRO A 33 6.58 0.18 5.29
C PRO A 33 5.54 1.21 5.73
N ASN A 34 4.27 0.87 5.55
CA ASN A 34 3.16 1.73 5.97
C ASN A 34 2.98 1.63 7.48
N LYS A 35 2.90 2.79 8.16
CA LYS A 35 2.58 2.88 9.59
C LYS A 35 1.17 2.39 9.94
N VAL A 36 0.27 2.36 8.96
CA VAL A 36 -1.13 1.96 9.13
C VAL A 36 -1.43 0.84 8.15
N ARG A 37 -1.84 -0.33 8.66
CA ARG A 37 -2.25 -1.45 7.83
C ARG A 37 -3.70 -1.27 7.41
N PRO A 38 -4.06 -1.60 6.15
CA PRO A 38 -5.45 -1.54 5.70
C PRO A 38 -6.41 -2.42 6.52
N LYS A 39 -5.94 -3.57 7.04
CA LYS A 39 -6.74 -4.47 7.88
C LYS A 39 -7.17 -3.80 9.19
N ASP A 40 -6.22 -3.24 9.94
CA ASP A 40 -6.49 -2.54 11.20
C ASP A 40 -7.47 -1.38 11.03
N VAL A 41 -7.39 -0.68 9.90
CA VAL A 41 -8.30 0.42 9.55
C VAL A 41 -9.70 -0.11 9.29
N ARG A 42 -9.82 -1.20 8.54
CA ARG A 42 -11.10 -1.83 8.25
C ARG A 42 -11.78 -2.29 9.52
N GLU A 43 -11.08 -3.06 10.34
CA GLU A 43 -11.58 -3.56 11.63
C GLU A 43 -12.03 -2.41 12.55
N ALA A 44 -11.24 -1.34 12.63
CA ALA A 44 -11.57 -0.21 13.50
C ALA A 44 -12.85 0.54 13.08
N PHE A 45 -13.09 0.67 11.76
CA PHE A 45 -14.31 1.32 11.24
C PHE A 45 -15.50 0.35 11.10
N GLU A 46 -15.27 -0.96 11.06
CA GLU A 46 -16.34 -1.97 11.19
C GLU A 46 -16.83 -2.06 12.65
N LEU A 47 -15.91 -2.04 13.63
CA LEU A 47 -16.25 -2.03 15.05
C LEU A 47 -16.95 -0.73 15.48
N ASN A 48 -16.49 0.42 14.97
CA ASN A 48 -17.05 1.73 15.29
C ASN A 48 -17.33 2.54 14.02
N PRO A 49 -18.47 2.32 13.35
CA PRO A 49 -18.82 3.00 12.10
C PRO A 49 -18.99 4.52 12.24
N THR A 50 -19.27 5.01 13.45
CA THR A 50 -19.49 6.42 13.74
C THR A 50 -18.18 7.19 13.96
N MET A 51 -17.05 6.50 14.14
CA MET A 51 -15.74 7.08 14.42
C MET A 51 -15.26 7.96 13.26
N LYS A 52 -14.72 9.15 13.58
CA LYS A 52 -14.14 10.05 12.58
C LYS A 52 -12.72 9.62 12.22
N MET A 53 -12.36 9.83 10.96
CA MET A 53 -11.01 9.56 10.46
C MET A 53 -9.93 10.42 11.14
N SER A 54 -10.27 11.64 11.58
CA SER A 54 -9.38 12.51 12.36
C SER A 54 -8.98 11.89 13.68
N ASP A 55 -9.92 11.25 14.37
CA ASP A 55 -9.72 10.74 15.72
C ASP A 55 -8.88 9.46 15.68
N PHE A 56 -9.13 8.62 14.67
CA PHE A 56 -8.25 7.48 14.37
C PHE A 56 -6.83 7.92 14.00
N ALA A 57 -6.70 8.98 13.21
CA ALA A 57 -5.40 9.53 12.81
C ALA A 57 -4.61 10.05 14.03
N LYS A 58 -5.27 10.75 14.96
CA LYS A 58 -4.69 11.18 16.25
C LYS A 58 -4.24 9.99 17.09
N LYS A 59 -5.11 8.98 17.28
CA LYS A 59 -4.82 7.78 18.08
C LYS A 59 -3.61 6.98 17.54
N LYS A 60 -3.41 6.97 16.23
CA LYS A 60 -2.30 6.25 15.57
C LYS A 60 -1.10 7.17 15.27
N HIS A 61 -1.11 8.43 15.70
CA HIS A 61 -0.06 9.43 15.42
C HIS A 61 0.34 9.50 13.94
N VAL A 62 -0.67 9.50 13.06
CA VAL A 62 -0.51 9.49 11.60
C VAL A 62 -1.31 10.64 10.99
N HIS A 63 -0.90 11.08 9.79
CA HIS A 63 -1.67 12.09 9.08
C HIS A 63 -2.97 11.52 8.52
N ARG A 64 -4.03 12.33 8.46
CA ARG A 64 -5.35 11.97 7.92
C ARG A 64 -5.27 11.36 6.51
N SER A 65 -4.35 11.84 5.67
CA SER A 65 -4.14 11.30 4.31
C SER A 65 -3.62 9.86 4.30
N ALA A 66 -2.84 9.45 5.30
CA ALA A 66 -2.35 8.07 5.42
C ALA A 66 -3.52 7.11 5.73
N VAL A 67 -4.41 7.52 6.63
CA VAL A 67 -5.64 6.77 6.95
C VAL A 67 -6.54 6.69 5.71
N GLY A 68 -6.74 7.81 5.00
CA GLY A 68 -7.53 7.85 3.77
C GLY A 68 -7.02 6.92 2.67
N LYS A 69 -5.69 6.79 2.50
CA LYS A 69 -5.07 5.82 1.59
C LYS A 69 -5.28 4.38 2.06
N ALA A 70 -5.16 4.11 3.36
CA ALA A 70 -5.38 2.79 3.93
C ALA A 70 -6.84 2.33 3.80
N ILE A 71 -7.81 3.22 3.99
CA ILE A 71 -9.24 2.96 3.75
C ILE A 71 -9.50 2.55 2.30
N LYS A 72 -8.93 3.28 1.33
CA LYS A 72 -9.08 2.95 -0.09
C LYS A 72 -8.49 1.56 -0.41
N LYS A 73 -7.32 1.24 0.15
CA LYS A 73 -6.71 -0.09 0.01
C LYS A 73 -7.53 -1.19 0.68
N ALA A 74 -8.27 -0.87 1.73
CA ALA A 74 -9.17 -1.79 2.40
C ALA A 74 -10.51 -2.01 1.67
N GLY A 75 -10.74 -1.32 0.54
CA GLY A 75 -11.98 -1.39 -0.23
C GLY A 75 -13.05 -0.38 0.17
N GLY A 76 -12.73 0.54 1.10
CA GLY A 76 -13.65 1.59 1.54
C GLY A 76 -13.55 2.89 0.73
N LYS A 77 -14.50 3.81 0.93
CA LYS A 77 -14.49 5.16 0.34
C LYS A 77 -14.15 6.20 1.39
N SER A 78 -13.05 6.93 1.16
CA SER A 78 -12.71 8.15 1.91
C SER A 78 -12.99 9.39 1.05
N LEU A 79 -14.06 10.10 1.36
CA LEU A 79 -14.45 11.34 0.68
C LEU A 79 -13.87 12.54 1.44
N ARG A 80 -13.28 13.52 0.74
CA ARG A 80 -12.64 14.69 1.40
C ARG A 80 -13.60 15.46 2.30
N ARG A 81 -14.88 15.53 1.91
CA ARG A 81 -15.95 16.23 2.65
C ARG A 81 -16.56 15.41 3.79
N ILE A 82 -16.36 14.09 3.79
CA ILE A 82 -16.96 13.20 4.80
C ILE A 82 -15.86 12.73 5.75
N GLU A 83 -15.98 13.08 7.02
CA GLU A 83 -15.02 12.65 8.05
C GLU A 83 -15.15 11.17 8.39
N ARG A 84 -16.32 10.59 8.10
CA ARG A 84 -16.65 9.18 8.30
C ARG A 84 -16.35 8.40 7.01
N PRO A 85 -15.42 7.45 7.06
CA PRO A 85 -15.16 6.61 5.91
C PRO A 85 -16.25 5.55 5.77
N ILE A 86 -16.62 5.27 4.52
CA ILE A 86 -17.56 4.21 4.20
C ILE A 86 -16.72 2.93 4.07
N CYS A 87 -16.66 2.14 5.13
CA CYS A 87 -15.92 0.87 5.18
C CYS A 87 -16.83 -0.37 5.24
N GLN A 88 -18.16 -0.20 5.14
CA GLN A 88 -19.10 -1.30 5.33
C GLN A 88 -18.96 -2.38 4.26
N SER A 89 -18.78 -3.61 4.71
CA SER A 89 -18.82 -4.84 3.91
C SER A 89 -20.18 -5.09 3.22
N SER A 90 -21.24 -4.40 3.66
CA SER A 90 -22.62 -4.56 3.18
C SER A 90 -22.99 -3.70 1.96
N ILE A 91 -22.19 -2.71 1.58
CA ILE A 91 -22.58 -1.77 0.50
C ILE A 91 -22.33 -2.33 -0.91
N ASN A 92 -21.53 -3.40 -1.04
CA ASN A 92 -21.21 -4.02 -2.33
C ASN A 92 -21.97 -5.34 -2.57
N LYS A 93 -23.09 -5.58 -1.88
CA LYS A 93 -24.05 -6.64 -2.25
C LYS A 93 -25.28 -5.96 -2.87
N SER A 94 -25.22 -5.70 -4.16
CA SER A 94 -26.37 -5.32 -4.98
C SER A 94 -26.17 -5.94 -6.35
#